data_AF-R4JM35-F1
#
_entry.id   AF-R4JM35-F1
#
_cell.length_a   1.000
_cell.length_b   1.000
_cell.length_c   1.000
_cell.angle_alpha   90.00
_cell.angle_beta   90.00
_cell.angle_gamma   90.00
#
_symmetry.space_group_name_H-M   'P 1'
#
loop_
_entity.id
_entity.type
_entity.pdbx_description
1 polymer ?
#
loop_
_entity_poly.entity_id
_entity_poly.type
_entity_poly.pdbx_seq_one_letter_code
_entity_poly.pdbx_strand_id
1 'polypeptide(L)'
;SYEYSDFSNLNFDSFMINNNNQFRLLDVDNRMILPNKLNIRFLINSMDVIHSFTIPSLGIKVDAIPGRINQMNSLIYRSGLY
;
A
#
# COMPACT_ATOMS: atom_id res chain seq x y z
N SER A 1 1.88 1.21 8.14
CA SER A 1 0.47 0.93 8.42
C SER A 1 -0.39 1.18 7.20
N TYR A 2 -1.54 0.50 7.12
CA TYR A 2 -2.63 0.81 6.20
C TYR A 2 -3.92 0.98 6.99
N GLU A 3 -4.77 1.89 6.53
CA GLU A 3 -6.04 2.24 7.19
C GLU A 3 -7.17 2.25 6.17
N TYR A 4 -8.24 1.52 6.47
CA TYR A 4 -9.49 1.53 5.72
C TYR A 4 -10.57 2.20 6.57
N SER A 5 -10.53 3.53 6.65
CA SER A 5 -11.49 4.31 7.45
C SER A 5 -12.94 4.13 7.01
N ASP A 6 -13.16 3.90 5.71
CA ASP A 6 -14.51 3.74 5.15
C ASP A 6 -15.15 2.40 5.55
N PHE A 7 -14.35 1.42 5.98
CA PHE A 7 -14.80 0.06 6.31
C PHE A 7 -14.35 -0.33 7.72
N SER A 8 -15.27 -0.23 8.68
CA SER A 8 -15.11 -0.76 10.05
C SER A 8 -13.84 -0.29 10.80
N ASN A 9 -13.25 0.85 10.41
CA ASN A 9 -12.00 1.37 10.97
C ASN A 9 -10.88 0.32 11.06
N LEU A 10 -10.72 -0.49 10.01
CA LEU A 10 -9.66 -1.48 9.97
C LEU A 10 -8.30 -0.79 9.80
N ASN A 11 -7.39 -1.07 10.71
CA ASN A 11 -5.99 -0.65 10.62
C ASN A 11 -5.05 -1.81 10.94
N PHE A 12 -3.92 -1.85 10.25
CA PHE A 12 -2.88 -2.87 10.50
C PHE A 12 -1.52 -2.39 10.02
N ASP A 13 -0.49 -2.99 10.58
CA ASP A 13 0.90 -2.82 10.15
C ASP A 13 1.33 -3.95 9.22
N SER A 14 2.23 -3.60 8.30
CA SER A 14 2.81 -4.53 7.33
C SER A 14 4.33 -4.49 7.43
N PHE A 15 4.93 -5.58 7.87
CA PHE A 15 6.36 -5.76 8.04
C PHE A 15 6.90 -6.85 7.12
N MET A 16 8.16 -6.70 6.71
CA MET A 16 8.86 -7.64 5.84
C MET A 16 9.10 -8.98 6.57
N ILE A 17 8.82 -10.08 5.89
CA ILE A 17 9.11 -11.43 6.41
C ILE A 17 10.49 -11.88 5.89
N ASN A 18 11.28 -12.50 6.77
CA ASN A 18 12.57 -13.08 6.42
C ASN A 18 12.52 -14.62 6.45
N ASN A 19 11.72 -15.22 5.56
CA ASN A 19 11.55 -16.67 5.44
C ASN A 19 12.12 -17.21 4.12
N ASN A 20 12.73 -18.39 4.16
CA ASN A 20 13.40 -19.00 3.00
C ASN A 20 12.43 -19.47 1.89
N ASN A 21 11.14 -19.65 2.19
CA ASN A 21 10.14 -20.18 1.25
C ASN A 21 9.37 -19.06 0.49
N GLN A 22 9.75 -17.81 0.70
CA GLN A 22 9.05 -16.62 0.22
C GLN A 22 9.97 -15.74 -0.63
N PHE A 23 9.41 -14.73 -1.29
CA PHE A 23 10.21 -13.79 -2.05
C PHE A 23 11.06 -12.94 -1.10
N ARG A 24 12.38 -13.19 -1.13
CA ARG A 24 13.36 -12.50 -0.30
C ARG A 24 13.24 -10.97 -0.48
N LEU A 25 13.01 -10.26 0.63
CA LEU A 25 12.84 -8.80 0.71
C LEU A 25 11.59 -8.22 0.04
N LEU A 26 10.63 -9.04 -0.42
CA LEU A 26 9.40 -8.57 -1.06
C LEU A 26 8.15 -8.98 -0.30
N ASP A 27 8.16 -10.15 0.34
CA ASP A 27 7.00 -10.62 1.09
C ASP A 27 6.85 -9.89 2.43
N VAL A 28 5.59 -9.65 2.78
CA VAL A 28 5.15 -9.00 4.02
C VAL A 28 4.16 -9.90 4.77
N ASP A 29 4.07 -9.72 6.09
CA ASP A 29 3.16 -10.44 6.99
C ASP A 29 1.69 -10.19 6.65
N ASN A 30 1.31 -8.92 6.54
CA ASN A 30 -0.04 -8.47 6.25
C ASN A 30 -0.05 -7.74 4.91
N ARG A 31 -0.70 -8.34 3.92
CA ARG A 31 -0.83 -7.76 2.58
C ARG A 31 -1.99 -6.78 2.54
N MET A 32 -1.81 -5.66 1.84
CA MET A 32 -2.91 -4.75 1.51
C MET A 32 -3.88 -5.44 0.55
N ILE A 33 -5.12 -5.61 0.96
CA ILE A 33 -6.17 -6.24 0.15
C ILE A 33 -7.03 -5.14 -0.47
N LEU A 34 -7.22 -5.21 -1.79
CA LEU A 34 -7.99 -4.22 -2.54
C LEU A 34 -8.95 -4.92 -3.51
N PRO A 35 -10.16 -4.39 -3.72
CA PRO A 35 -11.07 -4.91 -4.72
C PRO A 35 -10.56 -4.59 -6.14
N ASN A 36 -10.71 -5.53 -7.07
CA ASN A 36 -10.40 -5.27 -8.48
C ASN A 36 -11.56 -4.54 -9.18
N LYS A 37 -11.27 -3.92 -10.33
CA LYS A 37 -12.23 -3.22 -11.21
C LYS A 37 -13.02 -2.09 -10.54
N LEU A 38 -12.52 -1.57 -9.41
CA LEU A 38 -13.04 -0.39 -8.75
C LEU A 38 -11.96 0.69 -8.72
N ASN A 39 -12.41 1.95 -8.81
CA ASN A 39 -11.51 3.08 -8.67
C ASN A 39 -11.19 3.28 -7.18
N ILE A 40 -9.91 3.12 -6.84
CA ILE A 40 -9.40 3.20 -5.47
C ILE A 40 -8.65 4.51 -5.33
N ARG A 41 -8.95 5.25 -4.26
CA ARG A 41 -8.22 6.45 -3.86
C ARG A 41 -7.23 6.09 -2.76
N PHE A 42 -5.94 6.28 -3.03
CA PHE A 42 -4.90 6.23 -2.03
C PHE A 42 -4.64 7.62 -1.46
N LEU A 43 -4.48 7.67 -0.14
CA LEU A 43 -4.00 8.83 0.61
C LEU A 43 -2.69 8.42 1.27
N ILE A 44 -1.58 9.02 0.86
CA ILE A 44 -0.23 8.67 1.30
C ILE A 44 0.35 9.83 2.11
N ASN A 45 0.84 9.52 3.31
CA ASN A 45 1.51 10.43 4.23
C ASN A 45 2.59 9.65 5.01
N SER A 46 3.47 10.37 5.69
CA SER A 46 4.42 9.81 6.67
C SER A 46 4.24 10.44 8.04
N MET A 47 4.57 9.71 9.10
CA MET A 47 4.54 10.21 10.48
C MET A 47 5.89 10.74 10.95
N ASP A 48 6.99 10.25 10.38
CA ASP A 48 8.35 10.51 10.86
C ASP A 48 9.19 11.29 9.84
N VAL A 49 9.66 10.62 8.79
CA VAL A 49 10.57 11.13 7.76
C VAL A 49 9.98 10.87 6.38
N ILE A 50 10.68 11.31 5.34
CA ILE A 50 10.20 11.12 3.97
C ILE A 50 10.36 9.65 3.56
N HIS A 51 9.27 9.06 3.05
CA HIS A 51 9.26 7.76 2.38
C HIS A 51 8.63 7.88 0.99
N SER A 52 8.52 6.78 0.24
CA SER A 52 7.82 6.75 -1.05
C SER A 52 7.07 5.44 -1.23
N PHE A 53 5.76 5.52 -1.46
CA PHE A 53 4.89 4.38 -1.72
C PHE A 53 4.92 4.05 -3.21
N THR A 54 5.40 2.86 -3.57
CA THR A 54 5.61 2.46 -4.96
C THR A 54 5.05 1.08 -5.23
N ILE A 55 4.27 0.93 -6.31
CA ILE A 55 3.85 -0.35 -6.90
C ILE A 55 4.13 -0.28 -8.40
N PRO A 56 5.31 -0.75 -8.87
CA PRO A 56 5.76 -0.55 -10.25
C PRO A 56 4.81 -1.14 -11.29
N SER A 57 4.24 -2.31 -10.99
CA SER A 57 3.30 -3.05 -11.84
C SER A 57 1.99 -2.30 -12.09
N LEU A 58 1.61 -1.39 -11.19
CA LEU A 58 0.47 -0.48 -11.32
C LEU A 58 0.87 0.93 -11.78
N GLY A 59 2.16 1.19 -12.01
CA GLY A 59 2.66 2.51 -12.36
C GLY A 59 2.51 3.55 -11.24
N ILE A 60 2.43 3.10 -9.99
CA ILE A 60 2.23 3.95 -8.81
C ILE A 60 3.60 4.28 -8.20
N LYS A 61 3.88 5.57 -8.01
CA LYS A 61 4.95 6.08 -7.15
C LYS A 61 4.53 7.43 -6.58
N VAL A 62 4.40 7.51 -5.26
CA VAL A 62 3.96 8.72 -4.56
C VAL A 62 4.77 8.90 -3.28
N ASP A 63 5.31 10.10 -3.08
CA ASP A 63 6.09 10.41 -1.90
C ASP A 63 5.18 10.57 -0.66
N ALA A 64 5.64 10.03 0.46
CA ALA A 64 5.03 10.16 1.77
C ALA A 64 5.81 11.21 2.55
N ILE A 65 5.25 12.41 2.69
CA ILE A 65 5.95 13.57 3.27
C ILE A 65 5.24 13.96 4.58
N PRO A 66 5.95 14.02 5.72
CA PRO A 66 5.35 14.42 6.99
C PRO A 66 4.60 15.75 6.89
N GLY A 67 3.36 15.77 7.39
CA GLY A 67 2.49 16.95 7.35
C GLY A 67 1.80 17.21 6.01
N ARG A 68 1.93 16.32 5.02
CA ARG A 68 1.26 16.42 3.71
C ARG A 68 0.59 15.10 3.34
N ILE A 69 -0.70 15.17 3.02
CA ILE A 69 -1.45 14.03 2.49
C ILE A 69 -1.47 14.12 0.96
N ASN A 70 -0.77 13.23 0.28
CA ASN A 70 -0.81 13.10 -1.17
C ASN A 70 -1.92 12.14 -1.60
N GLN A 71 -2.70 12.53 -2.61
CA GLN A 71 -3.78 11.71 -3.15
C GLN A 71 -3.41 11.13 -4.52
N MET A 72 -3.70 9.85 -4.73
CA MET A 72 -3.62 9.20 -6.05
C MET A 72 -4.83 8.29 -6.27
N ASN A 73 -5.40 8.29 -7.48
CA ASN A 73 -6.43 7.34 -7.86
C ASN A 73 -5.81 6.22 -8.72
N SER A 74 -6.28 4.99 -8.54
CA SER A 74 -5.85 3.83 -9.31
C SER A 74 -7.02 2.91 -9.63
N LEU A 75 -6.92 2.20 -10.76
CA LEU A 75 -7.88 1.18 -11.16
C LEU A 75 -7.14 -0.11 -11.47
N ILE A 76 -7.39 -1.15 -10.68
CA ILE A 76 -6.72 -2.45 -10.79
C ILE A 76 -7.57 -3.38 -11.65
N TYR A 77 -7.14 -3.70 -12.87
CA TYR A 77 -7.95 -4.48 -13.82
C TYR A 77 -7.90 -6.00 -13.62
N ARG A 78 -6.82 -6.52 -13.01
CA ARG A 78 -6.60 -7.97 -12.85
C ARG A 78 -6.46 -8.31 -11.37
N SER A 79 -6.87 -9.52 -10.98
CA SER A 79 -6.56 -10.03 -9.64
C SER A 79 -5.13 -10.57 -9.64
N GLY A 80 -4.41 -10.38 -8.55
CA GLY A 80 -3.07 -10.91 -8.40
C GLY A 80 -2.34 -10.35 -7.19
N LEU A 81 -1.08 -10.72 -7.06
CA LEU A 81 -0.10 -10.08 -6.19
C LEU A 81 0.74 -9.17 -7.08
N TYR A 82 0.91 -7.92 -6.65
CA TYR A 82 1.47 -6.83 -7.44
C TYR A 82 2.77 -6.31 -6.86
#